data_AF-A0A848WQ28-F1
#
_entry.id   AF-A0A848WQ28-F1
#
_cell.length_a   1.000
_cell.length_b   1.000
_cell.length_c   1.000
_cell.angle_alpha   90.00
_cell.angle_beta   90.00
_cell.angle_gamma   90.00
#
_symmetry.space_group_name_H-M   'P 1'
#
loop_
_entity.id
_entity.type
_entity.pdbx_description
1 polymer ?
#
loop_
_entity_poly.entity_id
_entity_poly.type
_entity_poly.pdbx_seq_one_letter_code
_entity_poly.pdbx_strand_id
1 'polypeptide(L)'
;MADLKEVARSEKLDLDIVPSQSADGETTLQVLWNGDPVPDRKLTVRGPTHLDLKTDKEGKVTFRTTKAGLHSFLTSVEDETPGTDPVDEKDYVKIRHQSTLVMELPVK
;
A
#
# COMPACT_ATOMS: atom_id res chain seq x y z
N MET A 1 1.63 -21.44 9.32
CA MET A 1 2.02 -20.07 8.95
C MET A 1 0.77 -19.23 9.06
N ALA A 2 0.78 -18.19 9.90
CA ALA A 2 -0.36 -17.27 9.99
C ALA A 2 -0.61 -16.66 8.60
N ASP A 3 -1.88 -16.53 8.21
CA ASP A 3 -2.24 -15.90 6.95
C ASP A 3 -1.89 -14.41 7.04
N LEU A 4 -0.88 -13.98 6.27
CA LEU A 4 -0.38 -12.59 6.27
C LEU A 4 -1.52 -11.59 6.00
N LYS A 5 -2.59 -12.01 5.31
CA LYS A 5 -3.77 -11.18 5.06
C LYS A 5 -4.53 -10.82 6.34
N GLU A 6 -4.57 -11.72 7.33
CA GLU A 6 -5.34 -11.55 8.56
C GLU A 6 -4.65 -10.57 9.53
N VAL A 7 -3.32 -10.51 9.49
CA VAL A 7 -2.51 -9.59 10.32
C VAL A 7 -2.35 -8.21 9.66
N ALA A 8 -2.53 -8.12 8.34
CA ALA A 8 -2.28 -6.89 7.58
C ALA A 8 -3.48 -5.95 7.49
N ARG A 9 -4.71 -6.43 7.66
CA ARG A 9 -5.90 -5.58 7.53
C ARG A 9 -6.21 -4.89 8.86
N SER A 10 -6.15 -3.57 8.87
CA SER A 10 -6.68 -2.76 9.98
C SER A 10 -7.99 -2.14 9.53
N GLU A 11 -9.12 -2.50 10.17
CA GLU A 11 -10.42 -1.87 9.91
C GLU A 11 -10.45 -0.35 10.21
N LYS A 12 -9.36 0.19 10.75
CA LYS A 12 -9.20 1.62 11.09
C LYS A 12 -8.44 2.43 10.05
N LEU A 13 -7.92 1.80 8.98
CA LEU A 13 -7.18 2.52 7.95
C LEU A 13 -8.06 2.74 6.72
N ASP A 14 -8.28 4.01 6.37
CA ASP A 14 -8.96 4.37 5.13
C ASP A 14 -8.14 3.91 3.91
N LEU A 15 -6.81 4.03 3.96
CA LEU A 15 -5.89 3.56 2.93
C LEU A 15 -5.05 2.39 3.44
N ASP A 16 -5.22 1.21 2.86
CA ASP A 16 -4.57 -0.02 3.30
C ASP A 16 -3.75 -0.69 2.17
N ILE A 17 -2.71 -1.42 2.55
CA ILE A 17 -1.87 -2.24 1.66
C ILE A 17 -1.85 -3.66 2.22
N VAL A 18 -2.58 -4.56 1.58
CA VAL A 18 -2.74 -5.95 2.02
C VAL A 18 -1.77 -6.86 1.24
N PRO A 19 -0.75 -7.45 1.88
CA PRO A 19 0.16 -8.38 1.24
C PRO A 19 -0.40 -9.80 1.20
N SER A 20 -0.03 -10.53 0.16
CA SER A 20 -0.18 -11.97 0.06
C SER A 20 1.02 -12.57 -0.66
N GLN A 21 1.52 -13.68 -0.16
CA GLN A 21 2.63 -14.40 -0.78
C GLN A 21 2.14 -15.75 -1.30
N SER A 22 2.52 -16.09 -2.53
CA SER A 22 2.29 -17.41 -3.07
C SER A 22 3.36 -18.39 -2.60
N ALA A 23 3.07 -19.69 -2.72
CA ALA A 23 4.05 -20.74 -2.45
C ALA A 23 5.29 -20.66 -3.36
N ASP A 24 5.19 -19.99 -4.51
CA ASP A 24 6.26 -19.89 -5.50
C ASP A 24 7.15 -18.65 -5.33
N GLY A 25 6.97 -17.89 -4.24
CA GLY A 25 7.78 -16.70 -3.93
C GLY A 25 7.29 -15.42 -4.62
N GLU A 26 6.11 -15.45 -5.23
CA GLU A 26 5.48 -14.28 -5.81
C GLU A 26 4.73 -13.48 -4.74
N THR A 27 4.94 -12.16 -4.72
CA THR A 27 4.29 -11.25 -3.79
C THR A 27 3.21 -10.47 -4.52
N THR A 28 1.99 -10.52 -3.99
CA THR A 28 0.87 -9.70 -4.45
C THR A 28 0.48 -8.72 -3.35
N LEU A 29 0.39 -7.44 -3.70
CA LEU A 29 -0.05 -6.37 -2.80
C LEU A 29 -1.36 -5.80 -3.34
N GLN A 30 -2.39 -5.72 -2.49
CA GLN A 30 -3.67 -5.10 -2.84
C GLN A 30 -3.80 -3.77 -2.10
N VAL A 31 -4.07 -2.70 -2.82
CA VAL A 31 -4.32 -1.37 -2.26
C VAL A 31 -5.82 -1.13 -2.16
N LEU A 32 -6.28 -0.79 -0.96
CA LEU A 32 -7.68 -0.53 -0.66
C LEU A 32 -7.87 0.92 -0.19
N TRP A 33 -8.94 1.56 -0.63
CA TRP A 33 -9.43 2.85 -0.15
C TRP A 33 -10.85 2.68 0.39
N ASN A 34 -11.07 2.95 1.67
CA ASN A 34 -12.32 2.68 2.38
C ASN A 34 -12.83 1.24 2.20
N GLY A 35 -11.88 0.29 2.10
CA GLY A 35 -12.16 -1.12 1.85
C GLY A 35 -12.34 -1.51 0.38
N ASP A 36 -12.43 -0.55 -0.54
CA ASP A 36 -12.61 -0.80 -1.97
C ASP A 36 -11.27 -0.81 -2.73
N PRO A 37 -11.11 -1.65 -3.77
CA PRO A 37 -9.89 -1.66 -4.57
C PRO A 37 -9.61 -0.34 -5.30
N VAL A 38 -8.34 0.09 -5.29
CA VAL A 38 -7.92 1.34 -5.97
C VAL A 38 -7.13 1.04 -7.23
N PRO A 39 -7.70 1.18 -8.44
CA PRO A 39 -6.99 0.95 -9.69
C PRO A 39 -6.06 2.10 -10.09
N ASP A 40 -5.08 1.80 -10.96
CA ASP A 40 -4.05 2.72 -11.47
C ASP A 40 -3.29 3.51 -10.38
N ARG A 41 -3.27 2.98 -9.16
CA ARG A 41 -2.66 3.61 -8.00
C ARG A 41 -1.17 3.32 -8.01
N LYS A 42 -0.37 4.38 -7.93
CA LYS A 42 1.08 4.27 -7.77
C LYS A 42 1.42 3.59 -6.44
N LEU A 43 2.24 2.56 -6.50
CA LEU A 43 2.85 1.90 -5.35
C LEU A 43 4.37 1.88 -5.56
N THR A 44 5.09 2.53 -4.66
CA THR A 44 6.56 2.57 -4.70
C THR A 44 7.13 1.52 -3.75
N VAL A 45 8.00 0.67 -4.27
CA VAL A 45 8.79 -0.29 -3.51
C VAL A 45 10.19 0.29 -3.26
N ARG A 46 10.67 0.22 -2.02
CA ARG A 46 12.06 0.55 -1.66
C ARG A 46 12.67 -0.54 -0.78
N GLY A 47 13.99 -0.49 -0.63
CA GLY A 47 14.80 -1.47 0.11
C GLY A 47 15.88 -2.03 -0.81
N PRO A 48 16.18 -3.33 -0.72
CA PRO A 48 17.08 -4.02 -1.64
C PRO A 48 16.71 -3.83 -3.12
N THR A 49 15.40 -3.73 -3.39
CA THR A 49 14.82 -3.47 -4.71
C THR A 49 14.09 -2.13 -4.74
N HIS A 50 14.16 -1.43 -5.88
CA HIS A 50 13.41 -0.20 -6.12
C HIS A 50 12.53 -0.35 -7.37
N LEU A 51 11.21 -0.21 -7.20
CA LEU A 51 10.23 -0.33 -8.27
C LEU A 51 9.14 0.71 -8.08
N ASP A 52 8.64 1.25 -9.19
CA ASP A 52 7.39 2.01 -9.22
C ASP A 52 6.36 1.17 -10.00
N LEU A 53 5.32 0.74 -9.30
CA LEU A 53 4.25 -0.10 -9.83
C LEU A 53 2.94 0.68 -9.87
N LYS A 54 1.99 0.19 -10.67
CA LYS A 54 0.62 0.69 -10.73
C LYS A 54 -0.33 -0.48 -10.53
N THR A 55 -1.31 -0.29 -9.65
CA THR A 55 -2.33 -1.31 -9.40
C THR A 55 -3.21 -1.54 -10.62
N ASP A 56 -3.64 -2.79 -10.79
CA ASP A 56 -4.61 -3.18 -11.80
C ASP A 56 -6.06 -2.81 -11.41
N LYS A 57 -7.04 -3.28 -12.19
CA LYS A 57 -8.47 -3.02 -11.94
C LYS A 57 -8.99 -3.55 -10.60
N GLU A 58 -8.30 -4.53 -10.02
CA GLU A 58 -8.63 -5.13 -8.73
C GLU A 58 -7.80 -4.52 -7.59
N GLY A 59 -7.09 -3.41 -7.86
CA GLY A 59 -6.24 -2.74 -6.88
C GLY A 59 -4.96 -3.50 -6.58
N LYS A 60 -4.54 -4.46 -7.42
CA LYS A 60 -3.41 -5.36 -7.13
C LYS A 60 -2.17 -5.02 -7.93
N VAL A 61 -1.01 -5.29 -7.34
CA VAL A 61 0.26 -5.44 -8.04
C VAL A 61 0.88 -6.78 -7.67
N THR A 62 1.43 -7.46 -8.65
CA THR A 62 2.12 -8.73 -8.46
C THR A 62 3.54 -8.62 -8.99
N PHE A 63 4.51 -9.02 -8.18
CA PHE A 63 5.93 -8.98 -8.55
C PHE A 63 6.72 -10.06 -7.80
N ARG A 64 7.91 -10.35 -8.32
CA ARG A 64 8.90 -11.19 -7.65
C ARG A 64 10.09 -10.32 -7.26
N THR A 65 10.52 -10.42 -6.01
CA THR A 65 11.78 -9.76 -5.62
C THR A 65 12.96 -10.60 -6.10
N THR A 66 14.00 -9.95 -6.62
CA THR A 66 15.27 -10.59 -6.95
C THR A 66 16.28 -10.52 -5.81
N LYS A 67 15.94 -9.78 -4.74
CA LYS A 67 16.81 -9.57 -3.57
C LYS A 67 16.05 -9.75 -2.28
N ALA A 68 16.64 -10.48 -1.34
CA ALA A 68 16.03 -10.76 -0.06
C ALA A 68 16.24 -9.57 0.88
N GLY A 69 15.36 -9.42 1.86
CA GLY A 69 15.51 -8.46 2.95
C GLY A 69 14.30 -7.56 3.13
N LEU A 70 14.48 -6.53 3.95
CA LEU A 70 13.43 -5.60 4.36
C LEU A 70 13.04 -4.66 3.22
N HIS A 71 11.77 -4.69 2.82
CA HIS A 71 11.21 -3.80 1.81
C HIS A 71 10.13 -2.91 2.42
N SER A 72 10.02 -1.68 1.92
CA SER A 72 8.93 -0.76 2.23
C SER A 72 8.09 -0.50 0.99
N PHE A 73 6.78 -0.49 1.16
CA PHE A 73 5.77 -0.27 0.14
C PHE A 73 5.00 0.99 0.49
N LEU A 74 5.01 1.98 -0.40
CA LEU A 74 4.45 3.28 -0.15
C LEU A 74 3.40 3.63 -1.19
N THR A 75 2.21 4.06 -0.74
CA THR A 75 1.19 4.61 -1.62
C THR A 75 0.48 5.78 -0.94
N SER A 76 -0.24 6.57 -1.74
CA SER A 76 -1.05 7.68 -1.25
C SER A 76 -2.30 7.89 -2.10
N VAL A 77 -3.37 8.34 -1.46
CA VAL A 77 -4.62 8.78 -2.09
C VAL A 77 -4.86 10.23 -1.68
N GLU A 78 -5.35 11.03 -2.61
CA GLU A 78 -5.81 12.40 -2.34
C GLU A 78 -7.34 12.40 -2.33
N ASP A 79 -7.91 12.95 -1.28
CA ASP A 79 -9.34 13.20 -1.11
C ASP A 79 -9.56 14.71 -1.22
N GLU A 80 -10.28 15.16 -2.25
CA GLU A 80 -10.59 16.58 -2.51
C GLU A 80 -11.72 17.07 -1.61
N THR A 81 -11.51 16.94 -0.30
CA THR A 81 -12.41 17.48 0.73
C THR A 81 -11.81 18.79 1.23
N PRO A 82 -12.39 19.95 0.87
CA PRO A 82 -11.95 21.23 1.43
C PRO A 82 -12.40 21.38 2.87
N GLY A 83 -11.62 22.11 3.68
CA GLY A 83 -11.98 22.43 5.05
C GLY A 83 -11.02 23.44 5.66
N THR A 84 -11.19 23.69 6.94
CA THR A 84 -10.32 24.57 7.73
C THR A 84 -9.72 23.76 8.87
N ASP A 85 -8.40 23.83 9.04
CA ASP A 85 -7.71 23.16 10.14
C ASP A 85 -8.16 23.77 11.48
N PRO A 86 -8.63 22.96 12.45
CA PRO A 86 -9.20 23.47 13.70
C PRO A 86 -8.16 24.02 14.67
N VAL A 87 -6.87 23.81 14.42
CA VAL A 87 -5.76 24.24 15.28
C VAL A 87 -5.12 25.52 14.75
N ASP A 88 -4.90 25.61 13.44
CA ASP A 88 -4.19 26.75 12.83
C ASP A 88 -5.06 27.66 11.94
N GLU A 89 -6.37 27.35 11.83
CA GLU A 89 -7.39 28.09 11.08
C GLU A 89 -7.06 28.29 9.60
N LYS A 90 -6.18 27.45 9.03
CA LYS A 90 -5.87 27.51 7.60
C LYS A 90 -6.80 26.65 6.78
N ASP A 91 -7.21 27.19 5.65
CA ASP A 91 -7.98 26.45 4.66
C ASP A 91 -7.10 25.43 3.93
N TYR A 92 -7.63 24.24 3.73
CA TYR A 92 -7.09 23.21 2.86
C TYR A 92 -8.10 22.83 1.79
N VAL A 93 -7.59 22.41 0.63
CA VAL A 93 -8.42 21.99 -0.52
C VAL A 93 -8.48 20.48 -0.69
N LYS A 94 -7.61 19.74 -0.01
CA LYS A 94 -7.53 18.28 -0.07
C LYS A 94 -6.81 17.68 1.13
N ILE A 95 -7.12 16.43 1.39
CA ILE A 95 -6.48 15.58 2.39
C ILE A 95 -5.66 14.53 1.64
N ARG A 96 -4.40 14.32 2.06
CA ARG A 96 -3.56 13.25 1.51
C ARG A 96 -3.41 12.12 2.52
N HIS A 97 -3.95 10.96 2.20
CA HIS A 97 -3.78 9.73 2.96
C HIS A 97 -2.54 9.02 2.45
N GLN A 98 -1.66 8.59 3.35
CA GLN A 98 -0.45 7.86 3.00
C GLN A 98 -0.41 6.56 3.81
N SER A 99 -0.11 5.46 3.11
CA SER A 99 0.05 4.15 3.72
C SER A 99 1.44 3.60 3.42
N THR A 100 2.06 3.02 4.46
CA THR A 100 3.37 2.39 4.39
C THR A 100 3.27 1.00 4.97
N LEU A 101 3.57 -0.01 4.17
CA LEU A 101 3.79 -1.38 4.64
C LEU A 101 5.29 -1.66 4.63
N VAL A 102 5.80 -2.28 5.69
CA VAL A 102 7.19 -2.74 5.75
C VAL A 102 7.20 -4.23 6.06
N MET A 103 7.87 -5.03 5.24
CA MET A 103 7.99 -6.47 5.47
C MET A 103 9.28 -7.04 4.88
N GLU A 104 9.75 -8.14 5.46
CA GLU A 104 10.84 -8.92 4.87
C GLU A 104 10.31 -9.77 3.72
N LEU A 105 11.01 -9.70 2.58
CA LEU A 105 10.76 -10.58 1.45
C LEU A 105 11.92 -11.58 1.31
N PRO A 106 11.63 -12.89 1.18
CA PRO A 106 12.63 -13.88 0.82
C PRO A 106 12.97 -13.80 -0.67
N VAL A 107 14.10 -14.38 -1.08
CA VAL A 107 14.34 -14.78 -2.47
C VAL A 107 14.12 -16.27 -2.52
N LYS A 108 13.24 -16.72 -3.43
CA LYS A 108 13.07 -18.13 -3.78
C LYS A 108 13.72 -18.39 -5.13
#